data_AF-A0A812QNT7-F1
#
_entry.id   AF-A0A812QNT7-F1
#
_cell.length_a   1.000
_cell.length_b   1.000
_cell.length_c   1.000
_cell.angle_alpha   90.00
_cell.angle_beta   90.00
_cell.angle_gamma   90.00
#
_symmetry.space_group_name_H-M   'P 1'
#
loop_
_entity.id
_entity.type
_entity.pdbx_description
1 polymer ?
#
loop_
_entity_poly.entity_id
_entity_poly.type
_entity_poly.pdbx_seq_one_letter_code
_entity_poly.pdbx_strand_id
1 'polypeptide(L)'
;MSEGRRLRDCWLLRLDQSRWHRVQASGTQPGPRSGCCGLVMVHSFLVLGDTRTSDVAQLDLATACWKSCRGDGEVPDAREFYQVAQCSATSFVLCGGRPHPEQQDISMFLADILLPMPSDTDDSDDILTIRWSRVICRSPPVDRFGCGLVALTGCYMVIFGGTSKRGQEEDAFVCLLDRSVDCKATWAQVNDSGENQPTKRDGFVMVGLPDSTGIGTRIFMSGGGVWDDNLYHSDMWVFDINIHDDVKKAMSDSQGAFVKRVVGVVRLLFEDVIQGVLQILFLAEFWQKLHWTSRAFTISSVVAGLACSAGGPVNEYIAELRHREDQRRLQQSVERLRSETTLQSSWKKEAIDGDVLPEVLLENREHEHASGAPAAVTPHAQNRASHKYPAAHPELAVQAMDRTVYEDVADLLTSRTSLYTCLLLLSSGFWLYVAFLPYLQASLFESTDEHTCHGISAGFKGGFVLLLLSSVAFEYWLITQTQKGLKYLKHHRLQVAFHVSLTCLGKYDVFSDVAFWIMAKDCGFSQANSVLLTAIIGIGFLQCLPGMMCLCLRLNWAFAFKFNDCNMLLAATDNGY
;
A
#
# COMPACT_ATOMS: atom_id res chain seq x y z
N MET A 1 34.74 4.32 -39.22
CA MET A 1 33.69 4.13 -38.21
C MET A 1 33.19 2.71 -38.35
N SER A 2 33.50 1.83 -37.40
CA SER A 2 32.93 0.47 -37.38
C SER A 2 31.41 0.58 -37.29
N GLU A 3 30.68 0.02 -38.25
CA GLU A 3 29.24 -0.15 -38.14
C GLU A 3 28.92 -0.81 -36.80
N GLY A 4 28.32 -0.06 -35.87
CA GLY A 4 28.03 -0.55 -34.53
C GLY A 4 27.11 -1.76 -34.62
N ARG A 5 27.64 -2.96 -34.38
CA ARG A 5 26.81 -4.17 -34.31
C ARG A 5 25.84 -4.03 -33.15
N ARG A 6 24.54 -4.01 -33.43
CA ARG A 6 23.52 -4.19 -32.39
C ARG A 6 23.78 -5.52 -31.69
N LEU A 7 23.82 -5.50 -30.36
CA LEU A 7 24.05 -6.67 -29.54
C LEU A 7 22.72 -7.23 -29.02
N ARG A 8 22.76 -8.50 -28.62
CA ARG A 8 21.67 -9.21 -27.93
C ARG A 8 22.17 -9.81 -26.61
N ASP A 9 23.11 -9.16 -25.95
CA ASP A 9 23.58 -9.60 -24.64
C ASP A 9 22.65 -9.08 -23.53
N CYS A 10 22.62 -9.82 -22.42
CA CYS A 10 21.90 -9.44 -21.23
C CYS A 10 22.90 -9.35 -20.07
N TRP A 11 22.87 -8.24 -19.35
CA TRP A 11 23.78 -7.95 -18.25
C TRP A 11 22.98 -7.54 -17.02
N LEU A 12 23.41 -8.03 -15.86
CA LEU A 12 22.85 -7.70 -14.55
C LEU A 12 23.90 -6.92 -13.75
N LEU A 13 23.56 -5.70 -13.35
CA LEU A 13 24.36 -4.94 -12.39
C LEU A 13 23.84 -5.21 -10.97
N ARG A 14 24.69 -5.82 -10.15
CA ARG A 14 24.45 -5.93 -8.71
C ARG A 14 24.90 -4.66 -8.02
N LEU A 15 23.95 -3.83 -7.61
CA LEU A 15 24.22 -2.54 -6.97
C LEU A 15 24.90 -2.70 -5.60
N ASP A 16 24.60 -3.78 -4.86
CA ASP A 16 25.23 -4.11 -3.57
C ASP A 16 26.73 -4.42 -3.69
N GLN A 17 27.17 -4.87 -4.86
CA GLN A 17 28.54 -5.30 -5.13
C GLN A 17 29.26 -4.42 -6.15
N SER A 18 28.54 -3.48 -6.78
CA SER A 18 29.01 -2.71 -7.93
C SER A 18 29.64 -3.59 -9.02
N ARG A 19 29.04 -4.75 -9.31
CA ARG A 19 29.58 -5.75 -10.25
C ARG A 19 28.58 -6.14 -11.33
N TRP A 20 29.06 -6.13 -12.56
CA TRP A 20 28.34 -6.61 -13.74
C TRP A 20 28.50 -8.12 -13.90
N HIS A 21 27.39 -8.79 -14.16
CA HIS A 21 27.32 -10.21 -14.46
C HIS A 21 26.62 -10.41 -15.79
N ARG A 22 27.21 -11.22 -16.67
CA ARG A 22 26.55 -11.58 -17.93
C ARG A 22 25.53 -12.67 -17.67
N VAL A 23 24.28 -12.44 -18.03
CA VAL A 23 23.20 -13.42 -17.89
C VAL A 23 23.24 -14.37 -19.07
N GLN A 24 23.42 -15.67 -18.79
CA GLN A 24 23.28 -16.72 -19.79
C GLN A 24 21.83 -17.15 -19.86
N ALA A 25 21.03 -16.45 -20.67
CA ALA A 25 19.63 -16.77 -20.84
C ALA A 25 19.40 -17.83 -21.93
N SER A 26 18.42 -18.71 -21.70
CA SER A 26 17.97 -19.71 -22.67
C SER A 26 16.69 -19.25 -23.40
N GLY A 27 16.12 -20.07 -24.28
CA GLY A 27 14.83 -19.78 -24.93
C GLY A 27 14.91 -18.89 -26.18
N THR A 28 13.77 -18.31 -26.57
CA THR A 28 13.61 -17.51 -27.81
C THR A 28 13.95 -16.05 -27.57
N GLN A 29 15.24 -15.74 -27.59
CA GLN A 29 15.71 -14.38 -27.34
C GLN A 29 15.30 -13.39 -28.45
N PRO A 30 14.89 -12.14 -28.10
CA PRO A 30 14.66 -11.11 -29.09
C PRO A 30 15.91 -10.80 -29.92
N GLY A 31 15.70 -10.43 -31.19
CA GLY A 31 16.77 -9.96 -32.06
C GLY A 31 17.43 -8.67 -31.55
N PRO A 32 18.70 -8.40 -31.92
CA PRO A 32 19.40 -7.17 -31.53
C PRO A 32 18.64 -5.91 -31.95
N ARG A 33 18.37 -5.00 -31.01
CA ARG A 33 17.49 -3.83 -31.21
C ARG A 33 17.98 -2.60 -30.46
N SER A 34 17.50 -1.43 -30.86
CA SER A 34 17.84 -0.11 -30.27
C SER A 34 16.58 0.73 -30.19
N GLY A 35 16.46 1.59 -29.17
CA GLY A 35 15.27 2.42 -28.97
C GLY A 35 14.02 1.64 -28.54
N CYS A 36 14.18 0.37 -28.14
CA CYS A 36 13.14 -0.40 -27.46
C CYS A 36 12.97 0.06 -26.01
N CYS A 37 11.82 -0.23 -25.41
CA CYS A 37 11.59 -0.02 -23.99
C CYS A 37 11.62 -1.35 -23.23
N GLY A 38 12.23 -1.34 -22.04
CA GLY A 38 12.27 -2.47 -21.12
C GLY A 38 11.45 -2.18 -19.87
N LEU A 39 10.68 -3.15 -19.41
CA LEU A 39 9.85 -3.01 -18.21
C LEU A 39 10.00 -4.26 -17.33
N VAL A 40 10.31 -4.05 -16.05
CA VAL A 40 10.30 -5.13 -15.05
C VAL A 40 8.94 -5.16 -14.37
N MET A 41 8.27 -6.31 -14.37
CA MET A 41 7.02 -6.53 -13.65
C MET A 41 7.05 -7.88 -12.94
N VAL A 42 6.80 -7.85 -11.64
CA VAL A 42 6.71 -9.05 -10.78
C VAL A 42 7.98 -9.93 -10.92
N HIS A 43 7.92 -11.03 -11.69
CA HIS A 43 9.02 -11.97 -11.93
C HIS A 43 9.49 -11.98 -13.40
N SER A 44 9.17 -10.94 -14.16
CA SER A 44 9.39 -10.92 -15.60
C SER A 44 9.97 -9.60 -16.06
N PHE A 45 10.94 -9.68 -16.96
CA PHE A 45 11.47 -8.54 -17.68
C PHE A 45 10.96 -8.56 -19.12
N LEU A 46 10.13 -7.58 -19.46
CA LEU A 46 9.58 -7.43 -20.80
C LEU A 46 10.46 -6.50 -21.62
N VAL A 47 10.73 -6.91 -22.85
CA VAL A 47 11.33 -6.08 -23.89
C VAL A 47 10.30 -5.91 -24.99
N LEU A 48 9.85 -4.68 -25.17
CA LEU A 48 8.89 -4.34 -26.20
C LEU A 48 9.64 -4.01 -27.51
N GLY A 49 8.93 -4.06 -28.63
CA GLY A 49 9.44 -3.92 -29.98
C GLY A 49 10.32 -2.70 -30.29
N ASP A 50 10.66 -2.55 -31.56
CA ASP A 50 11.39 -1.40 -32.11
C ASP A 50 10.74 -0.94 -33.42
N THR A 51 11.43 -0.11 -34.21
CA THR A 51 10.94 0.32 -35.54
C THR A 51 10.72 -0.81 -36.55
N ARG A 52 11.19 -2.03 -36.29
CA ARG A 52 11.07 -3.18 -37.21
C ARG A 52 10.02 -4.18 -36.77
N THR A 53 9.69 -4.21 -35.49
CA THR A 53 8.85 -5.26 -34.88
C THR A 53 8.01 -4.68 -33.76
N SER A 54 6.74 -5.07 -33.67
CA SER A 54 5.86 -4.81 -32.51
C SER A 54 5.81 -6.00 -31.55
N ASP A 55 6.81 -6.88 -31.60
CA ASP A 55 6.89 -8.06 -30.74
C ASP A 55 7.11 -7.67 -29.28
N VAL A 56 6.68 -8.53 -28.38
CA VAL A 56 7.04 -8.43 -26.96
C VAL A 56 7.74 -9.72 -26.58
N ALA A 57 8.93 -9.59 -26.02
CA ALA A 57 9.70 -10.70 -25.48
C ALA A 57 9.74 -10.61 -23.96
N GLN A 58 9.55 -11.74 -23.30
CA GLN A 58 9.60 -11.89 -21.85
C GLN A 58 10.83 -12.69 -21.46
N LEU A 59 11.63 -12.16 -20.55
CA LEU A 59 12.61 -12.92 -19.78
C LEU A 59 12.00 -13.25 -18.43
N ASP A 60 11.79 -14.53 -18.16
CA ASP A 60 11.50 -15.02 -16.82
C ASP A 60 12.77 -14.85 -15.97
N LEU A 61 12.67 -14.04 -14.91
CA LEU A 61 13.81 -13.71 -14.06
C LEU A 61 14.21 -14.85 -13.11
N ALA A 62 13.30 -15.79 -12.83
CA ALA A 62 13.58 -16.95 -11.99
C ALA A 62 14.34 -18.03 -12.78
N THR A 63 13.93 -18.26 -14.03
CA THR A 63 14.50 -19.32 -14.89
C THR A 63 15.55 -18.83 -15.88
N ALA A 64 15.70 -17.52 -16.05
CA ALA A 64 16.51 -16.89 -17.09
C ALA A 64 16.18 -17.45 -18.49
N CYS A 65 14.89 -17.65 -18.78
CA CYS A 65 14.42 -18.16 -20.06
C CYS A 65 13.62 -17.08 -20.82
N TRP A 66 14.00 -16.85 -22.08
CA TRP A 66 13.28 -15.96 -22.98
C TRP A 66 12.10 -16.68 -23.64
N LYS A 67 10.96 -16.01 -23.67
CA LYS A 67 9.74 -16.44 -24.35
C LYS A 67 9.17 -15.29 -25.19
N SER A 68 8.50 -15.62 -26.28
CA SER A 68 7.71 -14.64 -27.03
C SER A 68 6.32 -14.52 -26.40
N CYS A 69 5.83 -13.29 -26.25
CA CYS A 69 4.49 -13.03 -25.75
C CYS A 69 3.49 -12.95 -26.90
N ARG A 70 2.24 -13.32 -26.63
CA ARG A 70 1.13 -13.14 -27.57
C ARG A 70 0.45 -11.79 -27.32
N GLY A 71 0.31 -10.98 -28.37
CA GLY A 71 -0.51 -9.77 -28.34
C GLY A 71 -1.93 -10.07 -28.82
N ASP A 72 -2.93 -9.71 -28.02
CA ASP A 72 -4.35 -9.74 -28.38
C ASP A 72 -4.93 -8.30 -28.32
N GLY A 73 -6.01 -8.05 -29.05
CA GLY A 73 -6.67 -6.74 -29.10
C GLY A 73 -6.02 -5.78 -30.10
N GLU A 74 -5.99 -4.48 -29.77
CA GLU A 74 -5.46 -3.43 -30.65
C GLU A 74 -3.93 -3.27 -30.46
N VAL A 75 -3.16 -4.20 -31.02
CA VAL A 75 -1.70 -4.21 -30.89
C VAL A 75 -1.08 -2.93 -31.47
N PRO A 76 -0.17 -2.24 -30.75
CA PRO A 76 0.48 -1.03 -31.26
C PRO A 76 1.38 -1.29 -32.47
N ASP A 77 1.44 -0.30 -33.37
CA ASP A 77 2.41 -0.27 -34.47
C ASP A 77 3.86 -0.24 -33.99
N ALA A 78 4.76 -0.77 -34.83
CA ALA A 78 6.21 -0.81 -34.59
C ALA A 78 6.80 0.61 -34.49
N ARG A 79 7.52 0.88 -33.40
CA ARG A 79 8.02 2.22 -33.08
C ARG A 79 9.25 2.14 -32.17
N GLU A 80 10.03 3.21 -32.11
CA GLU A 80 11.19 3.33 -31.22
C GLU A 80 11.15 4.63 -30.40
N PHE A 81 11.96 4.72 -29.35
CA PHE A 81 12.01 5.87 -28.43
C PHE A 81 10.64 6.23 -27.83
N TYR A 82 9.74 5.24 -27.74
CA TYR A 82 8.50 5.31 -26.98
C TYR A 82 8.79 5.06 -25.50
N GLN A 83 7.85 5.47 -24.66
CA GLN A 83 7.96 5.28 -23.23
C GLN A 83 6.93 4.29 -22.73
N VAL A 84 7.33 3.56 -21.68
CA VAL A 84 6.46 2.62 -20.97
C VAL A 84 6.48 2.97 -19.50
N ALA A 85 5.29 3.01 -18.89
CA ALA A 85 5.14 3.22 -17.46
C ALA A 85 4.23 2.16 -16.84
N GLN A 86 4.66 1.59 -15.72
CA GLN A 86 3.89 0.57 -15.01
C GLN A 86 2.67 1.20 -14.34
N CYS A 87 1.49 0.65 -14.63
CA CYS A 87 0.22 1.11 -14.05
C CYS A 87 -0.23 0.24 -12.87
N SER A 88 0.08 -1.05 -12.89
CA SER A 88 -0.22 -1.97 -11.79
C SER A 88 0.71 -3.18 -11.83
N ALA A 89 0.51 -4.15 -10.95
CA ALA A 89 1.26 -5.40 -10.98
C ALA A 89 1.13 -6.17 -12.32
N THR A 90 0.03 -5.97 -13.04
CA THR A 90 -0.31 -6.69 -14.28
C THR A 90 -0.63 -5.78 -15.44
N SER A 91 -0.34 -4.48 -15.36
CA SER A 91 -0.65 -3.57 -16.46
C SER A 91 0.34 -2.44 -16.60
N PHE A 92 0.50 -1.96 -17.82
CA PHE A 92 1.37 -0.84 -18.16
C PHE A 92 0.79 -0.03 -19.32
N VAL A 93 1.26 1.20 -19.44
CA VAL A 93 0.90 2.09 -20.55
C VAL A 93 2.10 2.26 -21.46
N LEU A 94 1.83 2.28 -22.77
CA LEU A 94 2.75 2.67 -23.82
C LEU A 94 2.33 4.03 -24.37
N CYS A 95 3.27 4.97 -24.48
CA CYS A 95 3.01 6.32 -24.98
C CYS A 95 4.13 6.84 -25.89
N GLY A 96 3.73 7.55 -26.95
CA GLY A 96 4.63 8.23 -27.87
C GLY A 96 5.47 7.29 -28.74
N GLY A 97 6.63 7.80 -29.16
CA GLY A 97 7.59 7.10 -30.00
C GLY A 97 7.64 7.61 -31.43
N ARG A 98 8.64 7.12 -32.17
CA ARG A 98 8.85 7.36 -33.58
C ARG A 98 8.44 6.11 -34.35
N PRO A 99 7.37 6.15 -35.16
CA PRO A 99 6.93 4.98 -35.91
C PRO A 99 7.86 4.71 -37.10
N HIS A 100 7.76 3.53 -37.69
CA HIS A 100 8.34 3.28 -39.01
C HIS A 100 7.77 4.29 -40.04
N PRO A 101 8.51 4.73 -41.08
CA PRO A 101 8.00 5.71 -42.06
C PRO A 101 6.66 5.37 -42.73
N GLU A 102 6.33 4.08 -42.81
CA GLU A 102 5.07 3.57 -43.38
C GLU A 102 3.91 3.50 -42.37
N GLN A 103 4.18 3.75 -41.09
CA GLN A 103 3.23 3.72 -39.98
C GLN A 103 3.06 5.13 -39.40
N GLN A 104 1.85 5.47 -38.97
CA GLN A 104 1.54 6.81 -38.45
C GLN A 104 0.89 6.79 -37.07
N ASP A 105 0.46 5.63 -36.58
CA ASP A 105 -0.26 5.57 -35.32
C ASP A 105 0.69 5.54 -34.13
N ILE A 106 0.80 6.67 -33.44
CA ILE A 106 1.53 6.79 -32.17
C ILE A 106 0.62 7.03 -30.97
N SER A 107 -0.62 6.55 -31.07
CA SER A 107 -1.59 6.58 -29.98
C SER A 107 -1.05 5.96 -28.70
N MET A 108 -1.64 6.36 -27.59
CA MET A 108 -1.42 5.78 -26.27
C MET A 108 -2.18 4.46 -26.15
N PHE A 109 -1.55 3.45 -25.57
CA PHE A 109 -2.14 2.12 -25.37
C PHE A 109 -2.02 1.68 -23.92
N LEU A 110 -3.06 1.02 -23.41
CA LEU A 110 -3.05 0.28 -22.15
C LEU A 110 -2.84 -1.19 -22.48
N ALA A 111 -1.90 -1.82 -21.79
CA ALA A 111 -1.60 -3.24 -21.89
C ALA A 111 -1.92 -3.92 -20.56
N ASP A 112 -2.80 -4.92 -20.60
CA ASP A 112 -3.11 -5.79 -19.47
C ASP A 112 -2.51 -7.18 -19.72
N ILE A 113 -1.71 -7.65 -18.77
CA ILE A 113 -1.14 -8.99 -18.78
C ILE A 113 -2.17 -9.97 -18.24
N LEU A 114 -2.55 -10.91 -19.08
CA LEU A 114 -3.41 -12.02 -18.72
C LEU A 114 -2.50 -13.18 -18.28
N LEU A 115 -2.63 -13.59 -17.02
CA LEU A 115 -1.98 -14.81 -16.54
C LEU A 115 -2.53 -16.01 -17.31
N PRO A 116 -1.68 -17.00 -17.65
CA PRO A 116 -2.12 -18.19 -18.35
C PRO A 116 -3.20 -18.90 -17.52
N MET A 117 -4.37 -19.09 -18.12
CA MET A 117 -5.42 -19.93 -17.54
C MET A 117 -5.00 -21.39 -17.72
N PRO A 118 -5.15 -22.27 -16.72
CA PRO A 118 -4.91 -23.70 -16.92
C PRO A 118 -5.89 -24.19 -18.01
N SER A 119 -5.36 -24.58 -19.16
CA SER A 119 -6.14 -25.18 -20.24
C SER A 119 -6.09 -26.70 -20.08
N ASP A 120 -7.22 -27.38 -20.34
CA ASP A 120 -7.35 -28.86 -20.29
C ASP A 120 -6.61 -29.57 -21.45
N THR A 121 -5.82 -28.83 -22.24
CA THR A 121 -5.03 -29.37 -23.36
C THR A 121 -3.54 -29.27 -23.06
N ASP A 122 -2.93 -30.44 -22.89
CA ASP A 122 -1.54 -30.74 -22.46
C ASP A 122 -0.42 -30.18 -23.37
N ASP A 123 -0.73 -29.24 -24.27
CA ASP A 123 0.18 -28.76 -25.33
C ASP A 123 0.22 -27.22 -25.50
N SER A 124 -0.49 -26.44 -24.68
CA SER A 124 -0.35 -24.98 -24.74
C SER A 124 0.79 -24.52 -23.83
N ASP A 125 1.98 -24.28 -24.41
CA ASP A 125 3.07 -23.53 -23.77
C ASP A 125 2.51 -22.35 -22.95
N ASP A 126 3.01 -22.15 -21.73
CA ASP A 126 2.74 -21.00 -20.86
C ASP A 126 3.18 -19.68 -21.53
N ILE A 127 2.44 -19.25 -22.55
CA ILE A 127 2.68 -18.04 -23.33
C ILE A 127 1.93 -16.91 -22.65
N LEU A 128 2.68 -15.93 -22.16
CA LEU A 128 2.13 -14.73 -21.59
C LEU A 128 1.35 -13.96 -22.65
N THR A 129 0.07 -13.72 -22.37
CA THR A 129 -0.83 -12.99 -23.27
C THR A 129 -0.98 -11.55 -22.79
N ILE A 130 -0.78 -10.60 -23.70
CA ILE A 130 -0.91 -9.16 -23.45
C ILE A 130 -2.11 -8.67 -24.24
N ARG A 131 -3.12 -8.19 -23.52
CA ARG A 131 -4.29 -7.55 -24.10
C ARG A 131 -4.04 -6.06 -24.26
N TRP A 132 -4.11 -5.58 -25.49
CA TRP A 132 -3.93 -4.18 -25.84
C TRP A 132 -5.28 -3.49 -26.06
N SER A 133 -5.41 -2.30 -25.46
CA SER A 133 -6.55 -1.42 -25.65
C SER A 133 -6.05 -0.01 -25.96
N ARG A 134 -6.54 0.60 -27.05
CA ARG A 134 -6.26 2.01 -27.34
C ARG A 134 -6.89 2.89 -26.27
N VAL A 135 -6.12 3.87 -25.80
CA VAL A 135 -6.57 4.83 -24.79
C VAL A 135 -7.17 6.06 -25.49
N ILE A 136 -8.36 6.47 -25.07
CA ILE A 136 -9.00 7.68 -25.58
C ILE A 136 -8.44 8.89 -24.85
N CYS A 137 -7.56 9.64 -25.50
CA CYS A 137 -6.92 10.83 -24.94
C CYS A 137 -7.77 12.09 -25.12
N ARG A 138 -7.90 12.89 -24.05
CA ARG A 138 -8.43 14.26 -24.07
C ARG A 138 -7.30 15.24 -23.79
N SER A 139 -7.14 16.21 -24.69
CA SER A 139 -6.10 17.26 -24.65
C SER A 139 -4.65 16.74 -24.58
N PRO A 140 -4.27 15.68 -25.33
CA PRO A 140 -2.93 15.09 -25.22
C PRO A 140 -1.81 16.07 -25.57
N PRO A 141 -0.60 15.85 -25.04
CA PRO A 141 0.60 16.52 -25.54
C PRO A 141 0.78 16.23 -27.04
N VAL A 142 1.51 17.11 -27.73
CA VAL A 142 1.90 16.82 -29.11
C VAL A 142 2.67 15.50 -29.22
N ASP A 143 2.41 14.80 -30.31
CA ASP A 143 3.12 13.60 -30.75
C ASP A 143 4.64 13.78 -30.67
N ARG A 144 5.29 12.93 -29.87
CA ARG A 144 6.70 13.06 -29.51
C ARG A 144 7.39 11.73 -29.23
N PHE A 145 8.72 11.73 -29.36
CA PHE A 145 9.59 10.61 -29.01
C PHE A 145 10.76 11.07 -28.14
N GLY A 146 11.40 10.13 -27.44
CA GLY A 146 12.54 10.45 -26.56
C GLY A 146 12.18 11.33 -25.35
N CYS A 147 10.88 11.47 -25.03
CA CYS A 147 10.38 12.09 -23.82
C CYS A 147 10.64 11.21 -22.59
N GLY A 148 10.52 11.76 -21.40
CA GLY A 148 10.46 10.98 -20.16
C GLY A 148 9.01 10.77 -19.74
N LEU A 149 8.69 9.57 -19.25
CA LEU A 149 7.36 9.22 -18.73
C LEU A 149 7.54 8.48 -17.39
N VAL A 150 6.82 8.93 -16.37
CA VAL A 150 6.80 8.28 -15.06
C VAL A 150 5.36 8.09 -14.60
N ALA A 151 5.02 6.87 -14.19
CA ALA A 151 3.78 6.60 -13.46
C ALA A 151 4.04 6.73 -11.95
N LEU A 152 3.23 7.55 -11.27
CA LEU A 152 3.39 7.83 -9.84
C LEU A 152 2.51 6.95 -8.97
N THR A 153 1.31 6.64 -9.44
CA THR A 153 0.27 5.94 -8.67
C THR A 153 -0.61 5.04 -9.54
N GLY A 154 -0.04 4.52 -10.62
CA GLY A 154 -0.74 3.62 -11.53
C GLY A 154 -1.76 4.28 -12.47
N CYS A 155 -2.42 5.35 -12.00
CA CYS A 155 -3.38 6.15 -12.75
C CYS A 155 -2.86 7.56 -13.04
N TYR A 156 -1.94 8.08 -12.25
CA TYR A 156 -1.29 9.37 -12.52
C TYR A 156 0.05 9.17 -13.21
N MET A 157 0.22 9.86 -14.33
CA MET A 157 1.46 9.84 -15.10
C MET A 157 1.92 11.26 -15.38
N VAL A 158 3.22 11.44 -15.46
CA VAL A 158 3.85 12.70 -15.86
C VAL A 158 4.73 12.45 -17.06
N ILE A 159 4.57 13.28 -18.08
CA ILE A 159 5.40 13.31 -19.27
C ILE A 159 6.11 14.65 -19.35
N PHE A 160 7.37 14.64 -19.76
CA PHE A 160 8.15 15.85 -19.97
C PHE A 160 8.96 15.74 -21.26
N GLY A 161 9.17 16.89 -21.91
CA GLY A 161 10.14 17.08 -23.00
C GLY A 161 9.95 16.12 -24.18
N GLY A 162 11.05 15.77 -24.84
CA GLY A 162 11.05 14.93 -26.06
C GLY A 162 11.08 15.75 -27.34
N THR A 163 11.16 15.07 -28.47
CA THR A 163 11.21 15.67 -29.81
C THR A 163 9.90 15.44 -30.55
N SER A 164 9.28 16.53 -31.01
CA SER A 164 8.08 16.53 -31.85
C SER A 164 8.42 16.97 -33.28
N LYS A 165 7.42 17.02 -34.16
CA LYS A 165 7.57 17.61 -35.51
C LYS A 165 7.93 19.10 -35.49
N ARG A 166 7.76 19.78 -34.35
CA ARG A 166 8.06 21.21 -34.16
C ARG A 166 9.47 21.45 -33.63
N GLY A 167 10.17 20.38 -33.22
CA GLY A 167 11.45 20.44 -32.54
C GLY A 167 11.39 19.83 -31.15
N GLN A 168 12.41 20.10 -30.34
CA GLN A 168 12.46 19.65 -28.95
C GLN A 168 11.56 20.50 -28.06
N GLU A 169 10.81 19.81 -27.21
CA GLU A 169 9.82 20.39 -26.31
C GLU A 169 10.40 20.57 -24.90
N GLU A 170 9.87 21.54 -24.17
CA GLU A 170 10.17 21.83 -22.75
C GLU A 170 8.92 21.81 -21.86
N ASP A 171 7.79 21.37 -22.41
CA ASP A 171 6.53 21.29 -21.71
C ASP A 171 6.44 20.03 -20.82
N ALA A 172 5.75 20.17 -19.69
CA ALA A 172 5.36 19.07 -18.82
C ALA A 172 3.84 18.89 -18.89
N PHE A 173 3.38 17.64 -18.91
CA PHE A 173 1.97 17.32 -18.77
C PHE A 173 1.75 16.28 -17.69
N VAL A 174 0.63 16.42 -17.00
CA VAL A 174 0.09 15.41 -16.09
C VAL A 174 -1.10 14.73 -16.76
N CYS A 175 -1.14 13.41 -16.68
CA CYS A 175 -2.23 12.58 -17.15
C CYS A 175 -2.91 11.88 -16.00
N LEU A 176 -4.25 11.91 -16.00
CA LEU A 176 -5.07 10.97 -15.26
C LEU A 176 -5.61 9.90 -16.21
N LEU A 177 -5.24 8.65 -15.94
CA LEU A 177 -5.72 7.46 -16.63
C LEU A 177 -6.92 6.86 -15.87
N ASP A 178 -8.08 6.95 -16.47
CA ASP A 178 -9.29 6.26 -16.07
C ASP A 178 -9.33 4.87 -16.73
N ARG A 179 -9.18 3.82 -15.91
CA ARG A 179 -9.20 2.42 -16.33
C ARG A 179 -10.60 1.80 -16.36
N SER A 180 -11.66 2.61 -16.25
CA SER A 180 -13.04 2.16 -16.42
C SER A 180 -13.36 1.81 -17.88
N VAL A 181 -14.63 1.49 -18.17
CA VAL A 181 -15.09 1.10 -19.50
C VAL A 181 -14.72 2.21 -20.50
N ASP A 182 -13.96 1.82 -21.54
CA ASP A 182 -13.36 2.66 -22.61
C ASP A 182 -11.99 3.31 -22.36
N CYS A 183 -11.30 3.04 -21.24
CA CYS A 183 -9.92 3.50 -20.97
C CYS A 183 -9.61 4.94 -21.44
N LYS A 184 -9.90 5.93 -20.59
CA LYS A 184 -9.80 7.36 -20.95
C LYS A 184 -8.60 8.01 -20.27
N ALA A 185 -7.80 8.74 -21.03
CA ALA A 185 -6.71 9.56 -20.49
C ALA A 185 -7.09 11.05 -20.60
N THR A 186 -6.99 11.78 -19.50
CA THR A 186 -7.17 13.24 -19.49
C THR A 186 -5.85 13.90 -19.16
N TRP A 187 -5.38 14.73 -20.09
CA TRP A 187 -4.11 15.43 -19.99
C TRP A 187 -4.33 16.89 -19.60
N ALA A 188 -3.43 17.40 -18.77
CA ALA A 188 -3.34 18.80 -18.40
C ALA A 188 -1.88 19.25 -18.51
N GLN A 189 -1.66 20.37 -19.20
CA GLN A 189 -0.34 21.00 -19.25
C GLN A 189 -0.03 21.61 -17.87
N VAL A 190 1.20 21.43 -17.42
CA VAL A 190 1.72 22.06 -16.22
C VAL A 190 2.22 23.46 -16.60
N ASN A 191 1.61 24.49 -16.02
CA ASN A 191 1.97 25.88 -16.26
C ASN A 191 2.84 26.38 -15.12
N ASP A 192 4.14 26.08 -15.17
CA ASP A 192 5.12 26.71 -14.27
C ASP A 192 5.67 27.97 -14.95
N SER A 193 5.54 29.13 -14.31
CA SER A 193 5.99 30.42 -14.83
C SER A 193 7.46 30.69 -14.46
N GLY A 194 8.35 30.68 -15.46
CA GLY A 194 9.69 31.32 -15.40
C GLY A 194 10.86 30.44 -14.93
N GLU A 195 12.08 30.97 -15.10
CA GLU A 195 13.50 30.54 -14.88
C GLU A 195 13.86 29.22 -14.13
N ASN A 196 12.94 28.57 -13.44
CA ASN A 196 13.14 27.36 -12.66
C ASN A 196 12.74 26.06 -13.37
N GLN A 197 12.48 26.03 -14.68
CA GLN A 197 12.17 24.79 -15.40
C GLN A 197 13.41 24.23 -16.14
N PRO A 198 13.48 22.91 -16.34
CA PRO A 198 14.52 22.32 -17.19
C PRO A 198 14.36 22.78 -18.63
N THR A 199 15.48 23.01 -19.30
CA THR A 199 15.51 23.33 -20.74
C THR A 199 14.96 22.20 -21.60
N LYS A 200 14.46 22.55 -22.80
CA LYS A 200 14.10 21.58 -23.85
C LYS A 200 15.18 20.50 -23.99
N ARG A 201 14.77 19.23 -24.06
CA ARG A 201 15.68 18.07 -24.14
C ARG A 201 14.92 16.82 -24.53
N ASP A 202 15.64 15.83 -25.06
CA ASP A 202 15.20 14.45 -25.23
C ASP A 202 16.35 13.49 -24.87
N GLY A 203 16.08 12.18 -24.82
CA GLY A 203 17.09 11.17 -24.50
C GLY A 203 17.63 11.22 -23.06
N PHE A 204 16.91 11.90 -22.17
CA PHE A 204 17.18 11.95 -20.74
C PHE A 204 16.48 10.80 -20.01
N VAL A 205 16.81 10.61 -18.73
CA VAL A 205 16.18 9.62 -17.87
C VAL A 205 15.31 10.33 -16.84
N MET A 206 14.07 9.84 -16.65
CA MET A 206 13.21 10.21 -15.53
C MET A 206 12.95 9.00 -14.65
N VAL A 207 13.00 9.18 -13.33
CA VAL A 207 12.71 8.14 -12.34
C VAL A 207 11.81 8.71 -11.25
N GLY A 208 10.65 8.09 -11.03
CA GLY A 208 9.81 8.38 -9.88
C GLY A 208 10.28 7.58 -8.67
N LEU A 209 10.49 8.23 -7.54
CA LEU A 209 10.71 7.54 -6.27
C LEU A 209 9.42 7.54 -5.45
N PRO A 210 8.90 6.36 -5.05
CA PRO A 210 7.80 6.29 -4.10
C PRO A 210 8.27 6.86 -2.75
N ASP A 211 7.41 7.62 -2.09
CA ASP A 211 7.62 8.02 -0.70
C ASP A 211 7.28 6.87 0.28
N SER A 212 7.38 7.14 1.57
CA SER A 212 7.04 6.17 2.64
C SER A 212 5.58 5.69 2.61
N THR A 213 4.70 6.34 1.84
CA THR A 213 3.31 5.93 1.63
C THR A 213 3.12 5.07 0.37
N GLY A 214 4.19 4.82 -0.39
CA GLY A 214 4.14 4.09 -1.66
C GLY A 214 3.64 4.94 -2.84
N ILE A 215 3.46 6.24 -2.64
CA ILE A 215 3.03 7.19 -3.68
C ILE A 215 4.26 7.91 -4.22
N GLY A 216 4.48 7.88 -5.54
CA GLY A 216 5.52 8.69 -6.17
C GLY A 216 5.20 10.18 -6.03
N THR A 217 5.89 10.88 -5.14
CA THR A 217 5.71 12.34 -4.97
C THR A 217 6.88 13.14 -5.55
N ARG A 218 8.00 12.49 -5.84
CA ARG A 218 9.21 13.11 -6.40
C ARG A 218 9.70 12.40 -7.64
N ILE A 219 9.91 13.17 -8.70
CA ILE A 219 10.48 12.68 -9.95
C ILE A 219 11.87 13.28 -10.12
N PHE A 220 12.86 12.42 -10.31
CA PHE A 220 14.22 12.80 -10.64
C PHE A 220 14.39 12.75 -12.14
N MET A 221 15.04 13.76 -12.70
CA MET A 221 15.39 13.82 -14.10
C MET A 221 16.87 14.14 -14.26
N SER A 222 17.56 13.42 -15.14
CA SER A 222 18.95 13.69 -15.43
C SER A 222 19.33 13.38 -16.88
N GLY A 223 20.26 14.16 -17.41
CA GLY A 223 20.85 13.94 -18.71
C GLY A 223 20.04 14.53 -19.87
N GLY A 224 20.21 13.90 -21.04
CA GLY A 224 19.61 14.31 -22.31
C GLY A 224 20.45 15.33 -23.07
N GLY A 225 19.91 15.82 -24.18
CA GLY A 225 20.59 16.83 -24.98
C GLY A 225 19.65 17.63 -25.86
N VAL A 226 20.23 18.66 -26.47
CA VAL A 226 19.65 19.46 -27.55
C VAL A 226 20.45 19.15 -28.81
N TRP A 227 19.90 18.29 -29.68
CA TRP A 227 20.68 17.75 -30.81
C TRP A 227 21.04 18.82 -31.83
N ASP A 228 20.13 19.76 -32.11
CA ASP A 228 20.37 20.83 -33.07
C ASP A 228 21.53 21.75 -32.64
N ASP A 229 21.74 21.90 -31.32
CA ASP A 229 22.76 22.76 -30.73
C ASP A 229 24.00 21.98 -30.24
N ASN A 230 24.06 20.65 -30.44
CA ASN A 230 25.09 19.76 -29.89
C ASN A 230 25.32 19.93 -28.38
N LEU A 231 24.28 20.30 -27.64
CA LEU A 231 24.36 20.53 -26.20
C LEU A 231 24.00 19.24 -25.44
N TYR A 232 24.88 18.79 -24.56
CA TYR A 232 24.63 17.64 -23.69
C TYR A 232 24.44 18.11 -22.26
N HIS A 233 23.38 17.62 -21.64
CA HIS A 233 23.02 17.97 -20.28
C HIS A 233 23.59 16.94 -19.29
N SER A 234 24.09 17.43 -18.16
CA SER A 234 24.52 16.63 -17.01
C SER A 234 23.90 17.14 -15.70
N ASP A 235 22.93 18.05 -15.80
CA ASP A 235 22.17 18.56 -14.67
C ASP A 235 21.19 17.52 -14.13
N MET A 236 20.83 17.68 -12.86
CA MET A 236 19.81 16.90 -12.20
C MET A 236 18.69 17.81 -11.72
N TRP A 237 17.46 17.40 -11.99
CA TRP A 237 16.26 18.12 -11.65
C TRP A 237 15.34 17.23 -10.82
N VAL A 238 14.70 17.83 -9.83
CA VAL A 238 13.65 17.21 -9.04
C VAL A 238 12.34 17.95 -9.29
N PHE A 239 11.32 17.19 -9.65
CA PHE A 239 9.96 17.66 -9.80
C PHE A 239 9.14 17.16 -8.62
N ASP A 240 8.75 18.10 -7.75
CA ASP A 240 7.88 17.85 -6.61
C ASP A 240 6.42 18.00 -7.05
N ILE A 241 5.64 16.94 -6.92
CA ILE A 241 4.20 16.98 -7.20
C ILE A 241 3.47 16.88 -5.88
N ASN A 242 2.89 18.00 -5.45
CA ASN A 242 1.92 17.99 -4.36
C ASN A 242 0.59 17.43 -4.88
N ILE A 243 0.51 16.11 -4.94
CA ILE A 243 -0.77 15.41 -5.04
C ILE A 243 -1.50 15.70 -3.72
N HIS A 244 -2.64 16.42 -3.80
CA HIS A 244 -3.44 16.85 -2.65
C HIS A 244 -3.68 15.68 -1.67
N ASP A 245 -3.58 15.93 -0.37
CA ASP A 245 -3.63 14.88 0.66
C ASP A 245 -4.94 14.05 0.63
N ASP A 246 -6.03 14.64 0.16
CA ASP A 246 -7.31 13.96 -0.08
C ASP A 246 -7.21 12.83 -1.12
N VAL A 247 -6.39 13.01 -2.15
CA VAL A 247 -6.14 11.99 -3.18
C VAL A 247 -5.28 10.86 -2.60
N LYS A 248 -4.25 11.21 -1.81
CA LYS A 248 -3.39 10.20 -1.13
C LYS A 248 -4.21 9.33 -0.17
N LYS A 249 -5.12 9.95 0.58
CA LYS A 249 -6.04 9.27 1.49
C LYS A 249 -6.99 8.32 0.76
N ALA A 250 -7.67 8.80 -0.30
CA ALA A 250 -8.57 7.99 -1.10
C ALA A 250 -7.90 6.77 -1.79
N MET A 251 -6.59 6.85 -2.03
CA MET A 251 -5.79 5.79 -2.67
C MET A 251 -5.35 4.69 -1.69
N SER A 252 -4.91 5.06 -0.49
CA SER A 252 -4.60 4.11 0.59
C SER A 252 -5.82 3.26 0.96
N ASP A 253 -7.00 3.88 0.92
CA ASP A 253 -8.27 3.23 1.26
C ASP A 253 -8.68 2.14 0.25
N SER A 254 -8.25 2.24 -1.02
CA SER A 254 -8.65 1.34 -2.12
C SER A 254 -8.05 -0.07 -2.02
N GLN A 255 -6.73 -0.20 -1.80
CA GLN A 255 -6.08 -1.51 -1.68
C GLN A 255 -6.45 -2.23 -0.37
N GLY A 256 -6.63 -1.46 0.72
CA GLY A 256 -7.11 -1.99 1.99
C GLY A 256 -8.57 -2.47 1.92
N ALA A 257 -9.41 -1.84 1.09
CA ALA A 257 -10.83 -2.15 1.02
C ALA A 257 -11.13 -3.57 0.52
N PHE A 258 -10.37 -4.10 -0.44
CA PHE A 258 -10.64 -5.45 -0.97
C PHE A 258 -10.39 -6.54 0.08
N VAL A 259 -9.24 -6.50 0.75
CA VAL A 259 -8.91 -7.46 1.81
C VAL A 259 -9.88 -7.31 3.00
N LYS A 260 -10.24 -6.07 3.37
CA LYS A 260 -11.25 -5.80 4.42
C LYS A 260 -12.61 -6.42 4.08
N ARG A 261 -13.06 -6.34 2.83
CA ARG A 261 -14.31 -6.96 2.35
C ARG A 261 -14.27 -8.47 2.43
N VAL A 262 -13.22 -9.10 1.89
CA VAL A 262 -13.12 -10.57 1.85
C VAL A 262 -13.11 -11.13 3.27
N VAL A 263 -12.27 -10.57 4.16
CA VAL A 263 -12.20 -11.00 5.56
C VAL A 263 -13.54 -10.74 6.27
N GLY A 264 -14.18 -9.59 6.03
CA GLY A 264 -15.48 -9.27 6.61
C GLY A 264 -16.60 -10.22 6.18
N VAL A 265 -16.65 -10.61 4.91
CA VAL A 265 -17.65 -11.56 4.38
C VAL A 265 -17.42 -12.96 4.93
N VAL A 266 -16.17 -13.43 4.97
CA VAL A 266 -15.86 -14.75 5.54
C VAL A 266 -16.20 -14.79 7.03
N ARG A 267 -15.91 -13.71 7.78
CA ARG A 267 -16.30 -13.56 9.18
C ARG A 267 -17.82 -13.67 9.35
N LEU A 268 -18.59 -12.84 8.63
CA LEU A 268 -20.05 -12.85 8.64
C LEU A 268 -20.63 -14.25 8.38
N LEU A 269 -20.09 -14.98 7.40
CA LEU A 269 -20.59 -16.31 7.06
C LEU A 269 -20.32 -17.34 8.16
N PHE A 270 -19.07 -17.43 8.63
CA PHE A 270 -18.65 -18.49 9.55
C PHE A 270 -18.98 -18.20 11.01
N GLU A 271 -18.76 -16.97 11.46
CA GLU A 271 -18.94 -16.54 12.86
C GLU A 271 -20.40 -16.22 13.12
N ASP A 272 -21.06 -15.42 12.29
CA ASP A 272 -22.38 -14.89 12.67
C ASP A 272 -23.56 -15.72 12.12
N VAL A 273 -23.50 -16.09 10.84
CA VAL A 273 -24.61 -16.79 10.19
C VAL A 273 -24.67 -18.24 10.62
N ILE A 274 -23.57 -19.00 10.45
CA ILE A 274 -23.57 -20.43 10.81
C ILE A 274 -23.76 -20.58 12.32
N GLN A 275 -23.05 -19.81 13.13
CA GLN A 275 -23.17 -19.92 14.58
C GLN A 275 -24.53 -19.44 15.09
N GLY A 276 -25.07 -18.34 14.55
CA GLY A 276 -26.41 -17.89 14.88
C GLY A 276 -27.49 -18.93 14.56
N VAL A 277 -27.37 -19.63 13.41
CA VAL A 277 -28.27 -20.75 13.08
C VAL A 277 -28.12 -21.89 14.09
N LEU A 278 -26.89 -22.27 14.46
CA LEU A 278 -26.66 -23.31 15.46
C LEU A 278 -27.22 -22.92 16.85
N GLN A 279 -27.10 -21.65 17.24
CA GLN A 279 -27.68 -21.10 18.46
C GLN A 279 -29.21 -21.16 18.46
N ILE A 280 -29.86 -20.83 17.33
CA ILE A 280 -31.31 -20.94 17.18
C ILE A 280 -31.78 -22.40 17.23
N LEU A 281 -31.07 -23.32 16.57
CA LEU A 281 -31.38 -24.75 16.61
C LEU A 281 -31.28 -25.30 18.05
N PHE A 282 -30.20 -24.94 18.76
CA PHE A 282 -30.05 -25.27 20.17
C PHE A 282 -31.20 -24.72 21.02
N LEU A 283 -31.55 -23.45 20.80
CA LEU A 283 -32.62 -22.79 21.54
C LEU A 283 -33.98 -23.47 21.30
N ALA A 284 -34.25 -23.93 20.08
CA ALA A 284 -35.46 -24.68 19.73
C ALA A 284 -35.50 -26.07 20.40
N GLU A 285 -34.37 -26.79 20.42
CA GLU A 285 -34.29 -28.13 21.01
C GLU A 285 -34.37 -28.11 22.54
N PHE A 286 -33.72 -27.14 23.19
CA PHE A 286 -33.60 -27.07 24.65
C PHE A 286 -34.49 -25.99 25.30
N TRP A 287 -35.43 -25.39 24.56
CA TRP A 287 -36.25 -24.27 25.03
C TRP A 287 -36.83 -24.49 26.43
N GLN A 288 -37.48 -25.64 26.65
CA GLN A 288 -38.15 -25.94 27.91
C GLN A 288 -37.18 -26.26 29.06
N LYS A 289 -35.99 -26.78 28.75
CA LYS A 289 -34.98 -27.19 29.74
C LYS A 289 -34.11 -26.02 30.20
N LEU A 290 -33.98 -24.97 29.38
CA LEU A 290 -33.16 -23.81 29.69
C LEU A 290 -33.83 -22.89 30.69
N HIS A 291 -33.06 -22.41 31.67
CA HIS A 291 -33.47 -21.30 32.53
C HIS A 291 -33.61 -20.01 31.71
N TRP A 292 -34.46 -19.09 32.15
CA TRP A 292 -34.77 -17.86 31.40
C TRP A 292 -33.52 -17.03 31.10
N THR A 293 -32.54 -16.99 32.02
CA THR A 293 -31.29 -16.25 31.85
C THR A 293 -30.44 -16.81 30.70
N SER A 294 -30.41 -18.12 30.53
CA SER A 294 -29.69 -18.77 29.42
C SER A 294 -30.38 -18.50 28.08
N ARG A 295 -31.72 -18.51 28.06
CA ARG A 295 -32.49 -18.13 26.85
C ARG A 295 -32.21 -16.69 26.45
N ALA A 296 -32.28 -15.77 27.41
CA ALA A 296 -31.98 -14.36 27.18
C ALA A 296 -30.54 -14.17 26.67
N PHE A 297 -29.57 -14.89 27.25
CA PHE A 297 -28.17 -14.86 26.84
C PHE A 297 -27.95 -15.36 25.41
N THR A 298 -28.55 -16.49 25.01
CA THR A 298 -28.44 -16.99 23.64
C THR A 298 -29.08 -16.03 22.65
N ILE A 299 -30.27 -15.50 22.96
CA ILE A 299 -30.93 -14.52 22.09
C ILE A 299 -30.08 -13.25 21.95
N SER A 300 -29.50 -12.74 23.05
CA SER A 300 -28.65 -11.56 23.00
C SER A 300 -27.35 -11.82 22.24
N SER A 301 -26.80 -13.04 22.29
CA SER A 301 -25.64 -13.45 21.49
C SER A 301 -25.96 -13.40 19.99
N VAL A 302 -27.03 -14.06 19.53
CA VAL A 302 -27.45 -14.01 18.11
C VAL A 302 -27.66 -12.57 17.64
N VAL A 303 -28.32 -11.74 18.46
CA VAL A 303 -28.57 -10.33 18.10
C VAL A 303 -27.27 -9.52 18.09
N ALA A 304 -26.35 -9.76 19.02
CA ALA A 304 -25.06 -9.07 19.08
C ALA A 304 -24.19 -9.42 17.88
N GLY A 305 -24.08 -10.70 17.51
CA GLY A 305 -23.35 -11.15 16.32
C GLY A 305 -23.90 -10.51 15.06
N LEU A 306 -25.20 -10.68 14.79
CA LEU A 306 -25.85 -10.05 13.65
C LEU A 306 -25.67 -8.51 13.60
N ALA A 307 -25.69 -7.83 14.75
CA ALA A 307 -25.46 -6.39 14.82
C ALA A 307 -24.00 -6.02 14.52
N CYS A 308 -23.03 -6.77 15.06
CA CYS A 308 -21.60 -6.54 14.83
C CYS A 308 -21.22 -6.76 13.37
N SER A 309 -21.70 -7.85 12.78
CA SER A 309 -21.32 -8.27 11.44
C SER A 309 -22.15 -7.65 10.34
N ALA A 310 -23.37 -7.16 10.59
CA ALA A 310 -24.03 -6.21 9.69
C ALA A 310 -23.32 -4.86 9.65
N GLY A 311 -22.69 -4.45 10.76
CA GLY A 311 -21.97 -3.18 10.87
C GLY A 311 -20.82 -3.03 9.87
N GLY A 312 -20.09 -4.11 9.59
CA GLY A 312 -18.97 -4.12 8.62
C GLY A 312 -19.40 -3.81 7.19
N PRO A 313 -20.20 -4.67 6.53
CA PRO A 313 -20.70 -4.47 5.17
C PRO A 313 -21.53 -3.19 5.03
N VAL A 314 -22.30 -2.80 6.05
CA VAL A 314 -23.06 -1.54 6.02
C VAL A 314 -22.12 -0.33 6.08
N ASN A 315 -21.11 -0.33 6.95
CA ASN A 315 -20.11 0.74 6.98
C ASN A 315 -19.26 0.77 5.70
N GLU A 316 -18.92 -0.38 5.12
CA GLU A 316 -18.21 -0.47 3.85
C GLU A 316 -19.09 -0.03 2.67
N TYR A 317 -20.38 -0.31 2.69
CA TYR A 317 -21.34 0.19 1.71
C TYR A 317 -21.51 1.72 1.84
N ILE A 318 -21.61 2.24 3.06
CA ILE A 318 -21.63 3.68 3.33
C ILE A 318 -20.29 4.32 2.92
N ALA A 319 -19.16 3.67 3.18
CA ALA A 319 -17.84 4.12 2.75
C ALA A 319 -17.69 4.07 1.23
N GLU A 320 -18.29 3.10 0.54
CA GLU A 320 -18.32 3.07 -0.93
C GLU A 320 -19.25 4.15 -1.50
N LEU A 321 -20.38 4.44 -0.85
CA LEU A 321 -21.21 5.59 -1.20
C LEU A 321 -20.45 6.90 -1.00
N ARG A 322 -19.71 7.05 0.10
CA ARG A 322 -18.80 8.19 0.33
C ARG A 322 -17.67 8.20 -0.68
N HIS A 323 -17.08 7.06 -1.03
CA HIS A 323 -16.02 6.98 -2.04
C HIS A 323 -16.55 7.37 -3.42
N ARG A 324 -17.78 7.00 -3.78
CA ARG A 324 -18.44 7.49 -5.01
C ARG A 324 -18.73 8.98 -4.94
N GLU A 325 -19.07 9.50 -3.78
CA GLU A 325 -19.26 10.94 -3.56
C GLU A 325 -17.94 11.70 -3.58
N ASP A 326 -16.87 11.14 -3.01
CA ASP A 326 -15.52 11.66 -2.98
C ASP A 326 -14.89 11.56 -4.36
N GLN A 327 -15.16 10.51 -5.15
CA GLN A 327 -14.82 10.44 -6.57
C GLN A 327 -15.56 11.51 -7.38
N ARG A 328 -16.83 11.78 -7.07
CA ARG A 328 -17.58 12.89 -7.67
C ARG A 328 -17.00 14.23 -7.24
N ARG A 329 -16.59 14.39 -5.99
CA ARG A 329 -15.90 15.59 -5.48
C ARG A 329 -14.50 15.70 -6.06
N LEU A 330 -13.82 14.59 -6.31
CA LEU A 330 -12.51 14.55 -6.98
C LEU A 330 -12.69 14.99 -8.42
N GLN A 331 -13.69 14.46 -9.12
CA GLN A 331 -14.06 14.90 -10.46
C GLN A 331 -14.41 16.39 -10.47
N GLN A 332 -15.21 16.87 -9.51
CA GLN A 332 -15.56 18.29 -9.38
C GLN A 332 -14.38 19.17 -8.98
N SER A 333 -13.49 18.72 -8.11
CA SER A 333 -12.25 19.40 -7.70
C SER A 333 -11.24 19.40 -8.83
N VAL A 334 -11.18 18.33 -9.64
CA VAL A 334 -10.40 18.29 -10.88
C VAL A 334 -11.00 19.23 -11.93
N GLU A 335 -12.33 19.32 -12.03
CA GLU A 335 -13.01 20.30 -12.87
C GLU A 335 -12.81 21.74 -12.37
N ARG A 336 -12.69 21.93 -11.05
CA ARG A 336 -12.37 23.21 -10.41
C ARG A 336 -10.89 23.57 -10.60
N LEU A 337 -9.97 22.62 -10.46
CA LEU A 337 -8.53 22.75 -10.78
C LEU A 337 -8.29 22.96 -12.29
N ARG A 338 -9.21 22.47 -13.14
CA ARG A 338 -9.23 22.80 -14.56
C ARG A 338 -9.66 24.25 -14.82
N SER A 339 -10.45 24.84 -13.92
CA SER A 339 -10.84 26.26 -13.99
C SER A 339 -9.88 27.20 -13.23
N GLU A 340 -9.17 26.69 -12.24
CA GLU A 340 -8.16 27.37 -11.44
C GLU A 340 -6.77 26.86 -11.85
N THR A 341 -6.21 27.48 -12.87
CA THR A 341 -4.88 27.20 -13.42
C THR A 341 -3.78 27.42 -12.37
N THR A 342 -3.57 26.48 -11.43
CA THR A 342 -2.34 26.35 -10.64
C THR A 342 -2.34 25.02 -9.87
N LEU A 343 -2.00 23.93 -10.58
CA LEU A 343 -1.33 22.82 -9.90
C LEU A 343 -0.02 23.40 -9.36
N GLN A 344 0.16 23.47 -8.03
CA GLN A 344 1.44 23.88 -7.44
C GLN A 344 2.45 22.76 -7.64
N SER A 345 3.06 22.74 -8.82
CA SER A 345 4.29 22.04 -9.12
C SER A 345 5.48 22.96 -8.94
N SER A 346 6.63 22.41 -8.59
CA SER A 346 7.88 23.17 -8.67
C SER A 346 9.02 22.28 -9.11
N TRP A 347 9.74 22.73 -10.12
CA TRP A 347 11.04 22.21 -10.48
C TRP A 347 12.12 22.82 -9.56
N LYS A 348 13.03 21.97 -9.09
CA LYS A 348 14.23 22.36 -8.35
C LYS A 348 15.45 21.73 -8.99
N LYS A 349 16.47 22.54 -9.25
CA LYS A 349 17.77 22.06 -9.69
C LYS A 349 18.56 21.60 -8.48
N GLU A 350 18.99 20.34 -8.44
CA GLU A 350 19.88 19.87 -7.38
C GLU A 350 21.33 20.15 -7.75
N ALA A 351 22.08 20.73 -6.82
CA ALA A 351 23.53 20.82 -6.91
C ALA A 351 24.09 19.44 -6.57
N ILE A 352 24.82 18.82 -7.50
CA ILE A 352 25.63 17.65 -7.19
C ILE A 352 26.83 18.17 -6.41
N ASP A 353 26.74 18.20 -5.08
CA ASP A 353 27.93 18.39 -4.24
C ASP A 353 28.82 17.17 -4.44
N GLY A 354 30.00 17.38 -5.04
CA GLY A 354 30.97 16.33 -5.36
C GLY A 354 31.59 15.62 -4.16
N ASP A 355 31.17 15.93 -2.93
CA ASP A 355 31.82 15.53 -1.68
C ASP A 355 31.02 14.52 -0.82
N VAL A 356 29.95 13.93 -1.34
CA VAL A 356 29.25 12.85 -0.62
C VAL A 356 29.15 11.58 -1.48
N LEU A 357 30.30 10.93 -1.70
CA LEU A 357 30.30 9.47 -1.74
C LEU A 357 30.12 8.98 -0.29
N PRO A 358 29.25 7.99 -0.01
CA PRO A 358 29.27 7.31 1.27
C PRO A 358 30.67 6.73 1.50
N GLU A 359 31.29 7.12 2.60
CA GLU A 359 32.61 6.70 3.09
C GLU A 359 32.61 5.22 3.56
N VAL A 360 32.04 4.31 2.74
CA VAL A 360 31.81 2.89 3.07
C VAL A 360 32.51 1.95 2.08
N LEU A 361 33.27 2.44 1.10
CA LEU A 361 33.95 1.60 0.10
C LEU A 361 35.46 1.80 -0.03
N LEU A 362 36.13 2.33 1.01
CA LEU A 362 37.60 2.43 1.04
C LEU A 362 38.27 1.81 2.28
N GLU A 363 37.59 0.92 3.01
CA GLU A 363 38.26 -0.01 3.92
C GLU A 363 38.19 -1.42 3.34
N ASN A 364 39.15 -1.76 2.49
CA ASN A 364 39.68 -3.13 2.29
C ASN A 364 40.57 -3.17 1.04
N ARG A 365 41.64 -2.40 1.06
CA ARG A 365 42.81 -2.64 0.21
C ARG A 365 43.97 -1.84 0.80
N GLU A 366 44.77 -2.50 1.63
CA GLU A 366 46.23 -2.33 1.71
C GLU A 366 46.79 -3.16 2.87
N HIS A 367 46.92 -4.46 2.63
CA HIS A 367 48.02 -5.25 3.16
C HIS A 367 48.70 -5.90 1.96
N GLU A 368 49.73 -5.23 1.44
CA GLU A 368 50.98 -5.85 0.99
C GLU A 368 51.99 -4.78 0.53
N HIS A 369 53.14 -4.78 1.21
CA HIS A 369 54.48 -4.37 0.79
C HIS A 369 54.82 -2.90 0.43
N ALA A 370 55.52 -2.30 1.40
CA ALA A 370 56.95 -1.90 1.35
C ALA A 370 57.37 -0.50 0.84
N SER A 371 57.94 0.23 1.81
CA SER A 371 59.19 1.02 1.76
C SER A 371 59.23 2.39 1.06
N GLY A 372 59.63 3.41 1.84
CA GLY A 372 60.27 4.64 1.33
C GLY A 372 59.74 5.94 1.93
N ALA A 373 60.36 6.42 3.01
CA ALA A 373 60.25 7.80 3.49
C ALA A 373 61.21 8.75 2.71
N PRO A 374 61.29 10.06 3.00
CA PRO A 374 60.23 11.08 3.10
C PRO A 374 60.61 12.37 2.32
N ALA A 375 59.67 13.32 2.16
CA ALA A 375 60.03 14.73 1.93
C ALA A 375 58.97 15.68 2.52
N ALA A 376 59.45 16.59 3.36
CA ALA A 376 58.71 17.66 4.03
C ALA A 376 58.54 18.89 3.13
N VAL A 377 57.40 19.60 3.24
CA VAL A 377 57.32 21.08 3.21
C VAL A 377 56.08 21.53 3.99
N THR A 378 56.28 22.50 4.87
CA THR A 378 55.37 23.19 5.79
C THR A 378 54.52 24.30 5.13
N PRO A 379 53.55 24.92 5.87
CA PRO A 379 52.31 25.46 5.31
C PRO A 379 52.33 26.98 5.10
N HIS A 380 51.40 27.48 4.28
CA HIS A 380 50.98 28.88 4.30
C HIS A 380 49.51 29.02 4.68
N ALA A 381 49.30 29.66 5.83
CA ALA A 381 48.04 30.16 6.32
C ALA A 381 47.58 31.39 5.52
N GLN A 382 46.26 31.53 5.33
CA GLN A 382 45.64 32.84 5.24
C GLN A 382 44.21 32.85 5.81
N ASN A 383 44.10 33.63 6.88
CA ASN A 383 42.90 34.03 7.62
C ASN A 383 41.79 34.59 6.73
N ARG A 384 40.52 34.32 7.09
CA ARG A 384 39.52 35.40 7.24
C ARG A 384 38.27 35.00 8.06
N ALA A 385 38.07 35.81 9.10
CA ALA A 385 36.80 36.31 9.63
C ALA A 385 35.82 35.33 10.30
N SER A 386 36.01 35.19 11.61
CA SER A 386 35.02 34.76 12.60
C SER A 386 33.87 35.79 12.74
N HIS A 387 32.64 35.41 12.37
CA HIS A 387 31.43 36.08 12.84
C HIS A 387 30.93 35.38 14.12
N LYS A 388 30.99 36.14 15.22
CA LYS A 388 30.39 35.80 16.52
C LYS A 388 28.87 35.85 16.42
N TYR A 389 28.20 34.74 16.71
CA TYR A 389 26.82 34.73 17.18
C TYR A 389 26.82 34.65 18.71
N PRO A 390 25.92 35.35 19.41
CA PRO A 390 25.83 35.28 20.87
C PRO A 390 25.27 33.92 21.29
N ALA A 391 25.94 33.30 22.25
CA ALA A 391 25.52 32.05 22.88
C ALA A 391 24.16 32.24 23.55
N ALA A 392 23.14 31.55 23.04
CA ALA A 392 21.88 31.35 23.73
C ALA A 392 22.11 30.39 24.92
N HIS A 393 21.67 30.82 26.10
CA HIS A 393 21.73 30.08 27.36
C HIS A 393 21.12 28.66 27.23
N PRO A 394 21.87 27.57 27.51
CA PRO A 394 21.34 26.20 27.49
C PRO A 394 20.43 25.85 28.68
N GLU A 395 20.36 26.70 29.70
CA GLU A 395 19.76 26.34 30.99
C GLU A 395 18.24 26.64 31.09
N LEU A 396 17.64 27.30 30.10
CA LEU A 396 16.18 27.53 30.05
C LEU A 396 15.43 26.50 29.18
N ALA A 397 16.13 25.58 28.51
CA ALA A 397 15.51 24.51 27.71
C ALA A 397 15.21 23.23 28.51
N VAL A 398 15.67 23.14 29.77
CA VAL A 398 15.58 21.91 30.60
C VAL A 398 14.33 21.90 31.51
N GLN A 399 13.49 22.93 31.49
CA GLN A 399 12.23 22.98 32.26
C GLN A 399 10.94 23.02 31.43
N ALA A 400 11.02 22.76 30.12
CA ALA A 400 9.85 22.63 29.23
C ALA A 400 9.65 21.21 28.64
N MET A 401 10.32 20.20 29.18
CA MET A 401 9.85 18.82 29.05
C MET A 401 8.76 18.61 30.10
N ASP A 402 7.51 18.45 29.69
CA ASP A 402 6.80 17.16 29.86
C ASP A 402 5.32 17.21 29.45
N ARG A 403 5.02 17.78 28.28
CA ARG A 403 3.83 17.40 27.49
C ARG A 403 4.17 17.52 26.01
N THR A 404 5.02 16.63 25.51
CA THR A 404 4.98 16.31 24.07
C THR A 404 3.61 15.71 23.79
N VAL A 405 2.69 16.56 23.35
CA VAL A 405 1.35 16.09 22.99
C VAL A 405 1.48 15.46 21.61
N TYR A 406 1.39 14.14 21.55
CA TYR A 406 1.46 13.39 20.31
C TYR A 406 0.27 13.74 19.41
N GLU A 407 0.53 13.88 18.11
CA GLU A 407 -0.52 14.17 17.13
C GLU A 407 -1.43 12.95 16.93
N ASP A 408 -0.87 11.74 16.92
CA ASP A 408 -1.59 10.49 16.64
C ASP A 408 -1.38 9.38 17.70
N VAL A 409 -2.37 8.47 17.80
CA VAL A 409 -2.32 7.27 18.66
C VAL A 409 -1.25 6.31 18.18
N ALA A 410 -1.09 6.16 16.86
CA ALA A 410 -0.06 5.31 16.26
C ALA A 410 1.35 5.78 16.64
N ASP A 411 1.59 7.09 16.59
CA ASP A 411 2.88 7.70 16.96
C ASP A 411 3.15 7.54 18.46
N LEU A 412 2.13 7.76 19.29
CA LEU A 412 2.21 7.57 20.73
C LEU A 412 2.60 6.12 21.10
N LEU A 413 1.97 5.13 20.47
CA LEU A 413 2.26 3.72 20.70
C LEU A 413 3.63 3.30 20.17
N THR A 414 4.06 3.88 19.04
CA THR A 414 5.38 3.61 18.46
C THR A 414 6.50 4.23 19.31
N SER A 415 6.27 5.42 19.86
CA SER A 415 7.23 6.15 20.68
C SER A 415 7.33 5.63 22.12
N ARG A 416 6.22 5.18 22.73
CA ARG A 416 6.19 4.76 24.14
C ARG A 416 5.96 3.25 24.28
N THR A 417 7.06 2.51 24.38
CA THR A 417 7.05 1.05 24.54
C THR A 417 6.16 0.56 25.70
N SER A 418 6.10 1.29 26.82
CA SER A 418 5.25 0.91 27.97
C SER A 418 3.75 0.91 27.64
N LEU A 419 3.27 1.86 26.83
CA LEU A 419 1.86 1.95 26.44
C LEU A 419 1.49 0.83 25.48
N TYR A 420 2.36 0.56 24.52
CA TYR A 420 2.25 -0.59 23.63
C TYR A 420 2.22 -1.90 24.41
N THR A 421 3.11 -2.08 25.39
CA THR A 421 3.12 -3.28 26.23
C THR A 421 1.82 -3.43 27.01
N CYS A 422 1.26 -2.35 27.56
CA CYS A 422 -0.05 -2.40 28.23
C CYS A 422 -1.18 -2.81 27.27
N LEU A 423 -1.23 -2.26 26.06
CA LEU A 423 -2.22 -2.64 25.04
C LEU A 423 -2.10 -4.12 24.67
N LEU A 424 -0.87 -4.58 24.47
CA LEU A 424 -0.57 -5.97 24.13
C LEU A 424 -0.97 -6.90 25.26
N LEU A 425 -0.66 -6.56 26.52
CA LEU A 425 -1.02 -7.36 27.69
C LEU A 425 -2.54 -7.42 27.90
N LEU A 426 -3.26 -6.31 27.72
CA LEU A 426 -4.72 -6.30 27.82
C LEU A 426 -5.38 -7.13 26.72
N SER A 427 -4.91 -7.00 25.48
CA SER A 427 -5.43 -7.78 24.34
C SER A 427 -5.10 -9.26 24.51
N SER A 428 -3.86 -9.60 24.87
CA SER A 428 -3.45 -10.98 25.17
C SER A 428 -4.25 -11.55 26.33
N GLY A 429 -4.44 -10.78 27.40
CA GLY A 429 -5.21 -11.20 28.58
C GLY A 429 -6.67 -11.52 28.23
N PHE A 430 -7.30 -10.71 27.39
CA PHE A 430 -8.64 -10.99 26.87
C PHE A 430 -8.68 -12.29 26.05
N TRP A 431 -7.78 -12.45 25.09
CA TRP A 431 -7.77 -13.65 24.23
C TRP A 431 -7.43 -14.92 25.00
N LEU A 432 -6.47 -14.86 25.93
CA LEU A 432 -6.15 -15.98 26.82
C LEU A 432 -7.36 -16.31 27.70
N TYR A 433 -8.03 -15.31 28.25
CA TYR A 433 -9.24 -15.52 29.05
C TYR A 433 -10.31 -16.29 28.27
N VAL A 434 -10.61 -15.87 27.03
CA VAL A 434 -11.59 -16.53 26.16
C VAL A 434 -11.13 -17.95 25.78
N ALA A 435 -9.86 -18.14 25.41
CA ALA A 435 -9.33 -19.44 25.02
C ALA A 435 -9.31 -20.47 26.17
N PHE A 436 -9.04 -20.01 27.40
CA PHE A 436 -8.98 -20.88 28.59
C PHE A 436 -10.33 -21.00 29.32
N LEU A 437 -11.33 -20.21 28.98
CA LEU A 437 -12.67 -20.24 29.60
C LEU A 437 -13.27 -21.67 29.67
N PRO A 438 -13.25 -22.49 28.59
CA PRO A 438 -13.63 -23.90 28.62
C PRO A 438 -13.00 -24.72 29.75
N TYR A 439 -11.69 -24.58 29.92
CA TYR A 439 -10.89 -25.37 30.85
C TYR A 439 -11.07 -24.90 32.29
N LEU A 440 -11.12 -23.58 32.48
CA LEU A 440 -11.35 -22.98 33.79
C LEU A 440 -12.74 -23.35 34.32
N GLN A 441 -13.77 -23.39 33.47
CA GLN A 441 -15.11 -23.77 33.89
C GLN A 441 -15.19 -25.26 34.27
N ALA A 442 -14.60 -26.14 33.45
CA ALA A 442 -14.56 -27.57 33.74
C ALA A 442 -13.81 -27.91 35.03
N SER A 443 -12.73 -27.19 35.36
CA SER A 443 -11.93 -27.46 36.57
C SER A 443 -12.56 -26.94 37.86
N LEU A 444 -13.39 -25.90 37.80
CA LEU A 444 -14.05 -25.32 38.99
C LEU A 444 -15.40 -25.95 39.32
N PHE A 445 -16.03 -26.63 38.35
CA PHE A 445 -17.32 -27.29 38.53
C PHE A 445 -17.19 -28.76 38.14
N GLU A 446 -16.63 -29.56 39.05
CA GLU A 446 -16.68 -31.02 38.95
C GLU A 446 -18.15 -31.46 39.15
N SER A 447 -18.80 -31.82 38.04
CA SER A 447 -20.23 -32.13 37.94
C SER A 447 -20.64 -33.25 38.91
N THR A 448 -21.44 -32.93 39.92
CA THR A 448 -22.12 -33.94 40.76
C THR A 448 -23.51 -34.33 40.25
N ASP A 449 -24.08 -33.66 39.25
CA ASP A 449 -25.41 -33.98 38.70
C ASP A 449 -25.44 -34.00 37.16
N GLU A 450 -25.63 -35.19 36.60
CA GLU A 450 -25.50 -35.52 35.16
C GLU A 450 -26.66 -34.99 34.27
N HIS A 451 -27.59 -34.21 34.82
CA HIS A 451 -28.87 -33.90 34.16
C HIS A 451 -29.25 -32.41 34.08
N THR A 452 -28.45 -31.49 34.63
CA THR A 452 -28.76 -30.05 34.59
C THR A 452 -27.80 -29.29 33.71
N CYS A 453 -28.34 -28.65 32.67
CA CYS A 453 -27.65 -27.67 31.84
C CYS A 453 -27.18 -26.47 32.70
N HIS A 454 -25.93 -26.51 33.16
CA HIS A 454 -25.35 -25.38 33.86
C HIS A 454 -24.83 -24.35 32.84
N GLY A 455 -25.40 -23.15 32.85
CA GLY A 455 -24.84 -22.04 32.10
C GLY A 455 -23.53 -21.55 32.71
N ILE A 456 -22.87 -20.59 32.06
CA ILE A 456 -21.66 -19.97 32.61
C ILE A 456 -21.88 -19.42 34.03
N SER A 457 -20.95 -19.74 34.92
CA SER A 457 -20.94 -19.29 36.32
C SER A 457 -20.88 -17.75 36.42
N ALA A 458 -21.47 -17.20 37.48
CA ALA A 458 -21.45 -15.76 37.72
C ALA A 458 -20.02 -15.20 37.84
N GLY A 459 -19.07 -15.99 38.35
CA GLY A 459 -17.67 -15.61 38.49
C GLY A 459 -16.99 -15.35 37.15
N PHE A 460 -17.21 -16.22 36.15
CA PHE A 460 -16.67 -15.99 34.81
C PHE A 460 -17.32 -14.77 34.13
N LYS A 461 -18.63 -14.61 34.24
CA LYS A 461 -19.31 -13.39 33.73
C LYS A 461 -18.72 -12.12 34.36
N GLY A 462 -18.45 -12.14 35.66
CA GLY A 462 -17.78 -11.03 36.37
C GLY A 462 -16.36 -10.78 35.87
N GLY A 463 -15.57 -11.83 35.65
CA GLY A 463 -14.22 -11.74 35.09
C GLY A 463 -14.20 -11.13 33.69
N PHE A 464 -15.11 -11.56 32.81
CA PHE A 464 -15.29 -10.96 31.49
C PHE A 464 -15.64 -9.47 31.58
N VAL A 465 -16.62 -9.09 32.42
CA VAL A 465 -17.02 -7.68 32.59
C VAL A 465 -15.85 -6.83 33.08
N LEU A 466 -15.03 -7.34 34.02
CA LEU A 466 -13.86 -6.62 34.51
C LEU A 466 -12.80 -6.39 33.42
N LEU A 467 -12.52 -7.42 32.60
CA LEU A 467 -11.60 -7.31 31.47
C LEU A 467 -12.12 -6.34 30.41
N LEU A 468 -13.42 -6.41 30.09
CA LEU A 468 -14.06 -5.51 29.14
C LEU A 468 -13.95 -4.04 29.60
N LEU A 469 -14.33 -3.76 30.85
CA LEU A 469 -14.26 -2.40 31.41
C LEU A 469 -12.82 -1.89 31.46
N SER A 470 -11.87 -2.77 31.79
CA SER A 470 -10.44 -2.42 31.83
C SER A 470 -9.92 -2.09 30.43
N SER A 471 -10.31 -2.84 29.40
CA SER A 471 -9.97 -2.54 28.01
C SER A 471 -10.55 -1.21 27.55
N VAL A 472 -11.84 -0.97 27.76
CA VAL A 472 -12.52 0.28 27.34
C VAL A 472 -11.92 1.48 28.08
N ALA A 473 -11.66 1.35 29.38
CA ALA A 473 -11.02 2.41 30.16
C ALA A 473 -9.61 2.72 29.65
N PHE A 474 -8.84 1.70 29.29
CA PHE A 474 -7.51 1.88 28.71
C PHE A 474 -7.55 2.54 27.33
N GLU A 475 -8.46 2.12 26.44
CA GLU A 475 -8.66 2.74 25.13
C GLU A 475 -9.06 4.22 25.28
N TYR A 476 -10.03 4.51 26.14
CA TYR A 476 -10.44 5.87 26.44
C TYR A 476 -9.27 6.70 26.97
N TRP A 477 -8.51 6.17 27.93
CA TRP A 477 -7.34 6.84 28.47
C TRP A 477 -6.27 7.09 27.40
N LEU A 478 -5.97 6.12 26.54
CA LEU A 478 -4.98 6.27 25.47
C LEU A 478 -5.36 7.40 24.50
N ILE A 479 -6.64 7.49 24.12
CA ILE A 479 -7.17 8.56 23.27
C ILE A 479 -6.97 9.93 23.93
N THR A 480 -7.19 10.05 25.25
CA THR A 480 -6.98 11.33 25.97
C THR A 480 -5.52 11.78 26.01
N GLN A 481 -4.56 10.90 25.73
CA GLN A 481 -3.13 11.25 25.66
C GLN A 481 -2.74 11.90 24.31
N THR A 482 -3.63 11.93 23.32
CA THR A 482 -3.35 12.47 21.98
C THR A 482 -4.17 13.72 21.69
N GLN A 483 -3.61 14.62 20.88
CA GLN A 483 -4.28 15.86 20.50
C GLN A 483 -5.50 15.61 19.62
N LYS A 484 -5.37 14.74 18.61
CA LYS A 484 -6.49 14.30 17.77
C LYS A 484 -7.56 13.58 18.60
N GLY A 485 -7.16 12.70 19.50
CA GLY A 485 -8.09 11.99 20.38
C GLY A 485 -8.90 12.92 21.29
N LEU A 486 -8.28 13.95 21.88
CA LEU A 486 -9.01 14.97 22.65
C LEU A 486 -9.99 15.77 21.80
N LYS A 487 -9.62 16.15 20.57
CA LYS A 487 -10.53 16.81 19.63
C LYS A 487 -11.71 15.90 19.28
N TYR A 488 -11.43 14.63 18.99
CA TYR A 488 -12.42 13.60 18.70
C TYR A 488 -13.43 13.44 19.86
N LEU A 489 -12.94 13.28 21.10
CA LEU A 489 -13.78 13.20 22.30
C LEU A 489 -14.66 14.44 22.51
N LYS A 490 -14.12 15.63 22.20
CA LYS A 490 -14.83 16.90 22.39
C LYS A 490 -15.94 17.12 21.36
N HIS A 491 -15.65 16.85 20.09
CA HIS A 491 -16.53 17.20 18.97
C HIS A 491 -17.49 16.07 18.55
N HIS A 492 -17.20 14.81 18.89
CA HIS A 492 -17.91 13.65 18.36
C HIS A 492 -18.51 12.73 19.44
N ARG A 493 -19.10 13.30 20.50
CA ARG A 493 -19.61 12.55 21.67
C ARG A 493 -20.52 11.35 21.32
N LEU A 494 -21.43 11.52 20.36
CA LEU A 494 -22.33 10.44 19.92
C LEU A 494 -21.58 9.32 19.19
N GLN A 495 -20.59 9.67 18.36
CA GLN A 495 -19.76 8.67 17.70
C GLN A 495 -18.90 7.94 18.72
N VAL A 496 -18.30 8.64 19.68
CA VAL A 496 -17.53 8.00 20.77
C VAL A 496 -18.39 6.98 21.51
N ALA A 497 -19.62 7.35 21.91
CA ALA A 497 -20.54 6.43 22.56
C ALA A 497 -20.88 5.21 21.68
N PHE A 498 -21.05 5.44 20.37
CA PHE A 498 -21.26 4.38 19.40
C PHE A 498 -20.05 3.43 19.30
N HIS A 499 -18.82 3.96 19.21
CA HIS A 499 -17.60 3.13 19.14
C HIS A 499 -17.31 2.39 20.44
N VAL A 500 -17.60 2.99 21.61
CA VAL A 500 -17.60 2.27 22.90
C VAL A 500 -18.57 1.09 22.84
N SER A 501 -19.78 1.31 22.32
CA SER A 501 -20.79 0.26 22.20
C SER A 501 -20.34 -0.85 21.26
N LEU A 502 -19.68 -0.51 20.14
CA LEU A 502 -19.10 -1.49 19.22
C LEU A 502 -17.95 -2.29 19.83
N THR A 503 -17.04 -1.64 20.57
CA THR A 503 -15.98 -2.34 21.33
C THR A 503 -16.59 -3.33 22.33
N CYS A 504 -17.63 -2.92 23.06
CA CYS A 504 -18.32 -3.79 24.01
C CYS A 504 -19.05 -4.94 23.32
N LEU A 505 -19.75 -4.67 22.22
CA LEU A 505 -20.51 -5.68 21.48
C LEU A 505 -19.57 -6.71 20.83
N GLY A 506 -18.48 -6.29 20.16
CA GLY A 506 -17.55 -7.23 19.53
C GLY A 506 -16.89 -8.18 20.54
N LYS A 507 -16.44 -7.65 21.68
CA LYS A 507 -15.88 -8.50 22.75
C LYS A 507 -16.91 -9.39 23.42
N TYR A 508 -18.14 -8.89 23.57
CA TYR A 508 -19.24 -9.69 24.10
C TYR A 508 -19.62 -10.82 23.16
N ASP A 509 -19.62 -10.57 21.84
CA ASP A 509 -19.93 -11.54 20.81
C ASP A 509 -18.99 -12.75 20.90
N VAL A 510 -17.67 -12.48 20.83
CA VAL A 510 -16.59 -13.48 21.01
C VAL A 510 -16.74 -14.27 22.31
N PHE A 511 -17.00 -13.59 23.43
CA PHE A 511 -17.20 -14.27 24.72
C PHE A 511 -18.47 -15.13 24.70
N SER A 512 -19.56 -14.60 24.13
CA SER A 512 -20.86 -15.25 24.10
C SER A 512 -20.87 -16.51 23.25
N ASP A 513 -20.05 -16.53 22.22
CA ASP A 513 -19.83 -17.64 21.31
C ASP A 513 -19.12 -18.82 21.97
N VAL A 514 -18.00 -18.55 22.64
CA VAL A 514 -17.31 -19.59 23.43
C VAL A 514 -18.18 -20.05 24.59
N ALA A 515 -18.91 -19.13 25.22
CA ALA A 515 -19.85 -19.45 26.29
C ALA A 515 -21.00 -20.34 25.84
N PHE A 516 -21.52 -20.07 24.64
CA PHE A 516 -22.54 -20.88 24.01
C PHE A 516 -22.03 -22.29 23.73
N TRP A 517 -20.80 -22.44 23.23
CA TRP A 517 -20.20 -23.75 23.04
C TRP A 517 -20.13 -24.57 24.35
N ILE A 518 -19.68 -23.96 25.45
CA ILE A 518 -19.64 -24.63 26.77
C ILE A 518 -21.04 -25.12 27.16
N MET A 519 -22.03 -24.24 27.06
CA MET A 519 -23.42 -24.57 27.39
C MET A 519 -24.00 -25.65 26.47
N ALA A 520 -23.71 -25.59 25.17
CA ALA A 520 -24.15 -26.58 24.20
C ALA A 520 -23.56 -27.97 24.51
N LYS A 521 -22.29 -28.02 24.89
CA LYS A 521 -21.61 -29.24 25.31
C LYS A 521 -22.21 -29.80 26.60
N ASP A 522 -22.42 -28.97 27.62
CA ASP A 522 -22.97 -29.38 28.92
C ASP A 522 -24.42 -29.89 28.79
N CYS A 523 -25.18 -29.36 27.84
CA CYS A 523 -26.53 -29.83 27.53
C CYS A 523 -26.59 -31.10 26.65
N GLY A 524 -25.45 -31.60 26.17
CA GLY A 524 -25.40 -32.76 25.26
C GLY A 524 -25.94 -32.44 23.87
N PHE A 525 -25.81 -31.20 23.38
CA PHE A 525 -26.23 -30.83 22.03
C PHE A 525 -25.40 -31.57 20.98
N SER A 526 -26.06 -32.29 20.07
CA SER A 526 -25.39 -33.13 19.06
C SER A 526 -24.42 -32.36 18.15
N GLN A 527 -24.66 -31.05 17.94
CA GLN A 527 -23.84 -30.19 17.10
C GLN A 527 -22.80 -29.37 17.88
N ALA A 528 -22.54 -29.68 19.16
CA ALA A 528 -21.57 -28.92 19.97
C ALA A 528 -20.16 -28.89 19.33
N ASN A 529 -19.73 -29.96 18.65
CA ASN A 529 -18.44 -29.97 17.94
C ASN A 529 -18.43 -29.04 16.70
N SER A 530 -19.57 -28.92 16.02
CA SER A 530 -19.73 -27.99 14.89
C SER A 530 -19.62 -26.54 15.37
N VAL A 531 -20.22 -26.22 16.53
CA VAL A 531 -20.09 -24.92 17.20
C VAL A 531 -18.63 -24.63 17.59
N LEU A 532 -17.90 -25.63 18.08
CA LEU A 532 -16.48 -25.46 18.40
C LEU A 532 -15.66 -25.14 17.15
N LEU A 533 -15.90 -25.88 16.07
CA LEU A 533 -15.17 -25.71 14.82
C LEU A 533 -15.40 -24.31 14.23
N THR A 534 -16.64 -23.83 14.24
CA THR A 534 -16.95 -22.47 13.76
C THR A 534 -16.29 -21.41 14.62
N ALA A 535 -16.29 -21.57 15.96
CA ALA A 535 -15.60 -20.67 16.87
C ALA A 535 -14.07 -20.68 16.64
N ILE A 536 -13.44 -21.84 16.44
CA ILE A 536 -11.99 -21.92 16.17
C ILE A 536 -11.64 -21.23 14.85
N ILE A 537 -12.42 -21.45 13.79
CA ILE A 537 -12.16 -20.85 12.49
C ILE A 537 -12.41 -19.33 12.53
N GLY A 538 -13.61 -18.91 12.97
CA GLY A 538 -14.00 -17.49 13.07
C GLY A 538 -13.13 -16.73 14.05
N ILE A 539 -13.27 -17.05 15.33
CA ILE A 539 -12.62 -16.31 16.41
C ILE A 539 -11.10 -16.56 16.42
N GLY A 540 -10.67 -17.81 16.28
CA GLY A 540 -9.26 -18.17 16.37
C GLY A 540 -8.44 -17.69 15.17
N PHE A 541 -8.77 -18.17 13.97
CA PHE A 541 -7.98 -17.93 12.76
C PHE A 541 -8.29 -16.60 12.07
N LEU A 542 -9.55 -16.16 12.05
CA LEU A 542 -9.94 -14.95 11.31
C LEU A 542 -9.87 -13.67 12.15
N GLN A 543 -9.81 -13.79 13.49
CA GLN A 543 -9.78 -12.63 14.37
C GLN A 543 -8.56 -12.59 15.32
N CYS A 544 -8.44 -13.56 16.23
CA CYS A 544 -7.41 -13.56 17.27
C CYS A 544 -5.99 -13.61 16.69
N LEU A 545 -5.70 -14.61 15.84
CA LEU A 545 -4.37 -14.80 15.25
C LEU A 545 -3.91 -13.57 14.45
N PRO A 546 -4.66 -13.05 13.46
CA PRO A 546 -4.25 -11.87 12.71
C PRO A 546 -4.18 -10.62 13.60
N GLY A 547 -5.10 -10.45 14.56
CA GLY A 547 -5.08 -9.33 15.49
C GLY A 547 -3.84 -9.31 16.37
N MET A 548 -3.47 -10.46 16.93
CA MET A 548 -2.27 -10.59 17.75
C MET A 548 -1.00 -10.48 16.91
N MET A 549 -0.98 -11.03 15.70
CA MET A 549 0.16 -10.91 14.79
C MET A 549 0.39 -9.44 14.38
N CYS A 550 -0.66 -8.71 14.01
CA CYS A 550 -0.59 -7.28 13.69
C CYS A 550 -0.11 -6.44 14.88
N LEU A 551 -0.62 -6.72 16.09
CA LEU A 551 -0.14 -6.07 17.32
C LEU A 551 1.35 -6.36 17.54
N CYS A 552 1.74 -7.64 17.62
CA CYS A 552 3.10 -8.08 17.94
C CYS A 552 4.14 -7.57 16.94
N LEU A 553 3.83 -7.62 15.65
CA LEU A 553 4.72 -7.19 14.57
C LEU A 553 4.60 -5.69 14.27
N ARG A 554 3.70 -4.97 14.96
CA ARG A 554 3.38 -3.56 14.71
C ARG A 554 3.03 -3.28 13.25
N LEU A 555 2.35 -4.24 12.61
CA LEU A 555 1.94 -4.15 11.21
C LEU A 555 0.56 -3.49 11.14
N ASN A 556 0.49 -2.30 10.53
CA ASN A 556 -0.74 -1.58 10.21
C ASN A 556 -1.73 -1.50 11.40
N TRP A 557 -1.61 -0.44 12.21
CA TRP A 557 -2.40 -0.23 13.42
C TRP A 557 -3.92 -0.31 13.22
N ALA A 558 -4.44 0.07 12.05
CA ALA A 558 -5.86 -0.05 11.76
C ALA A 558 -6.34 -1.52 11.75
N PHE A 559 -5.54 -2.43 11.18
CA PHE A 559 -5.84 -3.87 11.25
C PHE A 559 -5.69 -4.40 12.67
N ALA A 560 -4.63 -4.01 13.37
CA ALA A 560 -4.42 -4.39 14.77
C ALA A 560 -5.63 -4.01 15.65
N PHE A 561 -6.15 -2.78 15.52
CA PHE A 561 -7.31 -2.34 16.29
C PHE A 561 -8.61 -3.00 15.84
N LYS A 562 -8.82 -3.17 14.53
CA LYS A 562 -10.02 -3.83 14.00
C LYS A 562 -10.15 -5.27 14.49
N PHE A 563 -9.08 -6.06 14.42
CA PHE A 563 -9.12 -7.47 14.83
C PHE A 563 -9.22 -7.67 16.35
N ASN A 564 -8.75 -6.71 17.15
CA ASN A 564 -8.87 -6.78 18.62
C ASN A 564 -10.11 -6.05 19.17
N ASP A 565 -11.05 -5.68 18.29
CA ASP A 565 -12.27 -4.92 18.59
C ASP A 565 -12.02 -3.59 19.34
N CYS A 566 -10.85 -2.97 19.14
CA CYS A 566 -10.51 -1.66 19.70
C CYS A 566 -11.10 -0.53 18.83
N ASN A 567 -12.43 -0.54 18.68
CA ASN A 567 -13.15 0.36 17.77
C ASN A 567 -12.98 1.85 18.10
N MET A 568 -12.70 2.19 19.37
CA MET A 568 -12.40 3.57 19.76
C MET A 568 -11.05 4.02 19.21
N LEU A 569 -10.02 3.18 19.33
CA LEU A 569 -8.68 3.48 18.82
C LEU A 569 -8.69 3.55 17.30
N LEU A 570 -9.40 2.63 16.65
CA LEU A 570 -9.58 2.62 15.20
C LEU A 570 -10.22 3.93 14.71
N ALA A 571 -11.28 4.40 15.38
CA ALA A 571 -11.92 5.66 15.04
C ALA A 571 -11.01 6.88 15.29
N ALA A 572 -10.17 6.83 16.32
CA ALA A 572 -9.20 7.90 16.60
C ALA A 572 -8.07 7.97 15.56
N THR A 573 -7.70 6.83 14.94
CA THR A 573 -6.69 6.78 13.86
C THR A 573 -7.25 7.05 12.47
N ASP A 574 -8.46 6.59 12.15
CA ASP A 574 -9.04 6.72 10.79
C ASP A 574 -9.57 8.14 10.52
N ASN A 575 -9.98 8.86 11.57
CA ASN A 575 -10.40 10.26 11.48
C ASN A 575 -9.17 11.17 11.37
N GLY A 576 -8.43 11.06 10.27
CA GLY A 576 -7.57 12.11 9.76
C GLY A 576 -8.45 13.32 9.42
N TYR A 577 -8.68 14.17 10.41
CA TYR A 577 -9.19 15.53 10.30
C TYR A 577 -8.02 16.52 10.22
#